data_AF-A0A9P8CK93-F1
#
_entry.id   AF-A0A9P8CK93-F1
#
_cell.length_a   1.000
_cell.length_b   1.000
_cell.length_c   1.000
_cell.angle_alpha   90.00
_cell.angle_beta   90.00
_cell.angle_gamma   90.00
#
_symmetry.space_group_name_H-M   'P 1'
#
loop_
_entity.id
_entity.type
_entity.pdbx_description
1 polymer ?
#
loop_
_entity_poly.entity_id
_entity_poly.type
_entity_poly.pdbx_seq_one_letter_code
_entity_poly.pdbx_strand_id
1 'polypeptide(L)'
;MLLPVPLSYPQLPMGHHVLRAPVPVPEEYPTFSKYYAATDRWNDFVTLGGIVDSSMNRLQYCIATELLRDSIIPGMILPDNQSTLGFPLHHHDISVQNIFVDDDLNITCVIDWAFSSTVPPAQLLATPGLPHPRDLVLDLSLANAFRSGFESEDSNADRLIVEPDCWKVAQMVSHYMRLVNLDALQDYGHLETLCVLARRRVSPEDDDYDINSLPAMMATKATTLEALALASKLAADDEPESETRRREKEYFNAVGSKRLAIARKVALAAKVNPQFVADGRLWRWVDAVIEYCDSA
;
A
#
# COMPACT_ATOMS: atom_id res chain seq x y z
N MET A 1 28.61 6.66 -3.90
CA MET A 1 28.88 6.39 -5.34
C MET A 1 28.15 5.10 -5.68
N LEU A 2 26.86 5.20 -6.02
CA LEU A 2 26.05 4.04 -6.38
C LEU A 2 26.27 3.76 -7.87
N LEU A 3 26.78 2.56 -8.17
CA LEU A 3 26.99 2.09 -9.52
C LEU A 3 25.64 2.01 -10.27
N PRO A 4 25.59 2.32 -11.56
CA PRO A 4 24.39 2.14 -12.36
C PRO A 4 24.11 0.64 -12.50
N VAL A 5 22.95 0.19 -12.02
CA VAL A 5 22.45 -1.16 -12.27
C VAL A 5 22.21 -1.30 -13.78
N PRO A 6 22.78 -2.30 -14.47
CA PRO A 6 22.58 -2.48 -15.90
C PRO A 6 21.12 -2.80 -16.22
N LEU A 7 20.54 -2.05 -17.16
CA LEU A 7 19.17 -2.12 -17.69
C LEU A 7 18.88 -3.39 -18.52
N SER A 8 19.26 -4.58 -18.05
CA SER A 8 19.07 -5.83 -18.80
C SER A 8 18.49 -6.99 -17.97
N TYR A 9 17.86 -6.71 -16.83
CA TYR A 9 17.03 -7.71 -16.16
C TYR A 9 15.61 -7.61 -16.72
N PRO A 10 14.97 -8.74 -17.09
CA PRO A 10 13.55 -8.74 -17.37
C PRO A 10 12.83 -8.15 -16.16
N GLN A 11 12.01 -7.13 -16.40
CA GLN A 11 11.25 -6.48 -15.33
C GLN A 11 10.36 -7.54 -14.67
N LEU A 12 10.36 -7.58 -13.33
CA LEU A 12 9.51 -8.49 -12.58
C LEU A 12 8.04 -8.17 -12.92
N PRO A 13 7.18 -9.18 -13.17
CA PRO A 13 5.76 -8.96 -13.39
C PRO A 13 5.15 -8.22 -12.19
N MET A 14 4.35 -7.19 -12.45
CA MET A 14 3.70 -6.43 -11.38
C MET A 14 2.52 -7.20 -10.75
N GLY A 15 2.08 -8.32 -11.34
CA GLY A 15 1.08 -9.20 -10.75
C GLY A 15 -0.28 -8.50 -10.56
N HIS A 16 -0.63 -8.17 -9.32
CA HIS A 16 -1.86 -7.43 -8.99
C HIS A 16 -1.59 -5.98 -8.53
N HIS A 17 -0.34 -5.54 -8.60
CA HIS A 17 0.11 -4.25 -8.08
C HIS A 17 -0.11 -3.15 -9.12
N VAL A 18 -1.24 -2.46 -9.00
CA VAL A 18 -1.53 -1.24 -9.73
C VAL A 18 -1.66 -0.10 -8.73
N LEU A 19 -0.67 0.79 -8.70
CA LEU A 19 -0.55 1.74 -7.58
C LEU A 19 -1.80 2.58 -7.40
N ARG A 20 -2.48 2.98 -8.47
CA ARG A 20 -3.71 3.80 -8.41
C ARG A 20 -4.99 3.01 -8.61
N ALA A 21 -4.93 1.69 -8.56
CA ALA A 21 -6.08 0.82 -8.58
C ALA A 21 -5.83 -0.30 -7.57
N PRO A 22 -5.91 -0.01 -6.26
CA PRO A 22 -5.75 -1.05 -5.25
C PRO A 22 -6.85 -2.11 -5.42
N VAL A 23 -6.52 -3.37 -5.14
CA VAL A 23 -7.46 -4.49 -5.30
C VAL A 23 -8.56 -4.37 -4.25
N PRO A 24 -9.86 -4.43 -4.60
CA PRO A 24 -10.95 -4.43 -3.63
C PRO A 24 -10.69 -5.40 -2.46
N VAL A 25 -11.03 -5.00 -1.24
CA VAL A 25 -10.95 -5.88 -0.05
C VAL A 25 -12.33 -6.14 0.54
N PRO A 26 -12.62 -7.34 1.08
CA PRO A 26 -13.95 -7.71 1.55
C PRO A 26 -14.57 -6.72 2.56
N GLU A 27 -13.74 -6.16 3.44
CA GLU A 27 -14.14 -5.27 4.54
C GLU A 27 -14.74 -3.94 4.04
N GLU A 28 -14.47 -3.55 2.80
CA GLU A 28 -15.02 -2.33 2.18
C GLU A 28 -16.48 -2.49 1.73
N TYR A 29 -17.01 -3.71 1.70
CA TYR A 29 -18.30 -4.03 1.08
C TYR A 29 -19.27 -4.66 2.08
N PRO A 30 -20.58 -4.35 1.96
CA PRO A 30 -21.59 -4.86 2.90
C PRO A 30 -21.87 -6.36 2.73
N THR A 31 -21.54 -6.94 1.57
CA THR A 31 -21.75 -8.36 1.29
C THR A 31 -20.66 -8.90 0.37
N PHE A 32 -20.40 -10.21 0.44
CA PHE A 32 -19.48 -10.89 -0.48
C PHE A 32 -19.91 -10.76 -1.95
N SER A 33 -21.20 -10.74 -2.26
CA SER A 33 -21.67 -10.55 -3.64
C SER A 33 -21.23 -9.20 -4.21
N LYS A 34 -21.28 -8.14 -3.39
CA LYS A 34 -20.85 -6.79 -3.77
C LYS A 34 -19.34 -6.72 -3.92
N TYR A 35 -18.62 -7.35 -2.99
CA TYR A 35 -17.17 -7.52 -3.08
C TYR A 35 -16.75 -8.23 -4.38
N TYR A 36 -17.32 -9.39 -4.71
CA TYR A 36 -17.00 -10.11 -5.94
C TYR A 36 -17.32 -9.30 -7.20
N ALA A 37 -18.44 -8.57 -7.21
CA ALA A 37 -18.76 -7.68 -8.32
C ALA A 37 -17.71 -6.57 -8.48
N ALA A 38 -17.22 -5.98 -7.38
CA ALA A 38 -16.15 -5.00 -7.42
C ALA A 38 -14.82 -5.60 -7.91
N THR A 39 -14.44 -6.78 -7.42
CA THR A 39 -13.25 -7.52 -7.89
C THR A 39 -13.34 -7.82 -9.38
N ASP A 40 -14.52 -8.23 -9.87
CA ASP A 40 -14.78 -8.44 -11.29
C ASP A 40 -14.53 -7.17 -12.12
N ARG A 41 -14.98 -6.02 -11.63
CA ARG A 41 -14.78 -4.73 -12.33
C ARG A 41 -13.35 -4.22 -12.25
N TRP A 42 -12.68 -4.48 -11.14
CA TRP A 42 -11.26 -4.23 -11.03
C TRP A 42 -10.48 -5.07 -12.06
N ASN A 43 -10.77 -6.38 -12.16
CA ASN A 43 -10.17 -7.28 -13.16
C ASN A 43 -10.42 -6.80 -14.60
N ASP A 44 -11.66 -6.39 -14.90
CA ASP A 44 -12.01 -5.82 -16.21
C ASP A 44 -11.19 -4.56 -16.50
N PHE A 45 -11.07 -3.68 -15.52
CA PHE A 45 -10.33 -2.42 -15.66
C PHE A 45 -8.85 -2.67 -15.91
N VAL A 46 -8.17 -3.48 -15.10
CA VAL A 46 -6.72 -3.69 -15.22
C VAL A 46 -6.33 -4.55 -16.43
N THR A 47 -7.27 -5.32 -16.98
CA THR A 47 -7.06 -6.06 -18.24
C THR A 47 -6.97 -5.13 -19.44
N LEU A 48 -7.64 -3.97 -19.42
CA LEU A 48 -7.55 -2.98 -20.50
C LEU A 48 -6.13 -2.41 -20.58
N GLY A 49 -5.58 -2.35 -21.78
CA GLY A 49 -4.29 -1.76 -22.08
C GLY A 49 -3.11 -2.44 -21.41
N GLY A 50 -3.29 -3.62 -20.77
CA GLY A 50 -2.25 -4.25 -19.97
C GLY A 50 -1.78 -3.35 -18.82
N ILE A 51 -2.72 -2.64 -18.15
CA ILE A 51 -2.41 -1.60 -17.15
C ILE A 51 -1.40 -2.07 -16.10
N VAL A 52 -1.53 -3.31 -15.62
CA VAL A 52 -0.65 -3.91 -14.60
C VAL A 52 0.82 -3.73 -14.95
N ASP A 53 1.20 -4.18 -16.14
CA ASP A 53 2.58 -4.17 -16.62
C ASP A 53 2.86 -2.99 -17.55
N SER A 54 2.07 -1.92 -17.45
CA SER A 54 2.28 -0.71 -18.26
C SER A 54 3.38 0.18 -17.68
N SER A 55 4.11 0.84 -18.57
CA SER A 55 5.05 1.92 -18.26
C SER A 55 4.44 3.01 -17.40
N MET A 56 3.15 3.30 -17.58
CA MET A 56 2.42 4.27 -16.76
C MET A 56 2.30 3.81 -15.30
N ASN A 57 1.93 2.55 -15.05
CA ASN A 57 1.88 2.03 -13.68
C ASN A 57 3.26 2.05 -13.02
N ARG A 58 4.31 1.64 -13.75
CA ARG A 58 5.69 1.67 -13.25
C ARG A 58 6.17 3.10 -12.95
N LEU A 59 5.81 4.06 -13.80
CA LEU A 59 6.09 5.48 -13.53
C LEU A 59 5.45 5.94 -12.22
N GLN A 60 4.21 5.51 -11.91
CA GLN A 60 3.57 5.84 -10.65
C GLN A 60 4.33 5.27 -9.45
N TYR A 61 4.86 4.04 -9.52
CA TYR A 61 5.73 3.49 -8.47
C TYR A 61 7.08 4.22 -8.37
N CYS A 62 7.66 4.68 -9.49
CA CYS A 62 8.86 5.52 -9.45
C CYS A 62 8.59 6.85 -8.73
N ILE A 63 7.47 7.51 -9.05
CA ILE A 63 7.04 8.74 -8.38
C ILE A 63 6.79 8.49 -6.88
N ALA A 64 6.14 7.38 -6.53
CA ALA A 64 5.96 6.98 -5.14
C ALA A 64 7.30 6.79 -4.42
N THR A 65 8.29 6.19 -5.08
CA THR A 65 9.64 6.01 -4.54
C THR A 65 10.34 7.34 -4.27
N GLU A 66 10.17 8.34 -5.15
CA GLU A 66 10.67 9.69 -4.89
C GLU A 66 9.98 10.32 -3.67
N LEU A 67 8.65 10.20 -3.56
CA LEU A 67 7.91 10.69 -2.40
C LEU A 67 8.37 10.02 -1.09
N LEU A 68 8.60 8.70 -1.14
CA LEU A 68 9.14 7.95 -0.01
C LEU A 68 10.50 8.52 0.41
N ARG A 69 11.43 8.67 -0.54
CA ARG A 69 12.78 9.16 -0.30
C ARG A 69 12.81 10.59 0.25
N ASP A 70 12.07 11.49 -0.39
CA ASP A 70 12.24 12.92 -0.16
C ASP A 70 11.42 13.42 1.02
N SER A 71 10.28 12.78 1.32
CA SER A 71 9.30 13.30 2.29
C SER A 71 8.99 12.34 3.44
N ILE A 72 9.03 11.02 3.24
CA ILE A 72 8.57 10.04 4.24
C ILE A 72 9.74 9.50 5.07
N ILE A 73 10.78 8.98 4.41
CA ILE A 73 11.94 8.36 5.08
C ILE A 73 12.61 9.32 6.08
N PRO A 74 12.80 10.62 5.80
CA PRO A 74 13.37 11.55 6.79
C PRO A 74 12.53 11.67 8.07
N GLY A 75 11.20 11.47 7.98
CA GLY A 75 10.28 11.46 9.11
C GLY A 75 10.26 10.16 9.90
N MET A 76 10.97 9.12 9.43
CA MET A 76 11.10 7.82 10.11
C MET A 76 12.36 7.70 10.96
N ILE A 77 13.20 8.74 10.99
CA ILE A 77 14.42 8.76 11.80
C ILE A 77 14.03 9.13 13.23
N LEU A 78 14.27 8.20 14.17
CA LEU A 78 14.05 8.46 15.60
C LEU A 78 15.03 9.53 16.11
N PRO A 79 14.65 10.37 17.09
CA PRO A 79 15.55 11.39 17.65
C PRO A 79 16.76 10.75 18.36
N ASP A 80 17.92 11.42 18.34
CA ASP A 80 19.21 10.89 18.82
C ASP A 80 19.22 10.48 20.31
N ASN A 81 18.30 11.01 21.12
CA ASN A 81 18.16 10.64 22.54
C ASN A 81 17.60 9.21 22.75
N GLN A 82 17.06 8.59 21.70
CA GLN A 82 16.47 7.23 21.71
C GLN A 82 17.34 6.20 20.96
N SER A 83 18.50 6.61 20.44
CA SER A 83 19.49 5.73 19.78
C SER A 83 20.16 4.72 20.73
N THR A 84 19.79 4.69 22.00
CA THR A 84 20.32 3.77 23.03
C THR A 84 19.78 2.34 22.92
N LEU A 85 18.69 2.12 22.17
CA LEU A 85 18.07 0.79 21.98
C LEU A 85 18.91 -0.18 21.17
N GLY A 86 19.95 0.30 20.46
CA GLY A 86 20.66 -0.50 19.48
C GLY A 86 19.70 -1.08 18.44
N PHE A 87 19.96 -2.31 18.01
CA PHE A 87 19.10 -3.04 17.08
C PHE A 87 18.52 -4.28 17.78
N PRO A 88 17.26 -4.23 18.28
CA PRO A 88 16.65 -5.36 18.95
C PRO A 88 16.45 -6.56 18.02
N LEU A 89 16.43 -7.76 18.60
CA LEU A 89 16.04 -8.98 17.89
C LEU A 89 14.54 -8.96 17.59
N HIS A 90 14.16 -9.25 16.36
CA HIS A 90 12.78 -9.27 15.89
C HIS A 90 12.44 -10.59 15.21
N HIS A 91 11.22 -11.06 15.50
CA HIS A 91 10.64 -12.26 14.92
C HIS A 91 9.76 -11.87 13.72
N HIS A 92 10.29 -12.00 12.50
CA HIS A 92 9.58 -11.55 11.29
C HIS A 92 8.30 -12.34 10.99
N ASP A 93 8.16 -13.56 11.52
CA ASP A 93 6.97 -14.40 11.34
C ASP A 93 6.13 -14.53 12.62
N ILE A 94 5.87 -13.39 13.29
CA ILE A 94 5.05 -13.40 14.51
C ILE A 94 3.58 -13.62 14.14
N SER A 95 3.19 -14.89 14.07
CA SER A 95 1.84 -15.35 13.72
C SER A 95 1.24 -16.18 14.85
N VAL A 96 -0.08 -16.37 14.84
CA VAL A 96 -0.75 -17.24 15.84
C VAL A 96 -0.29 -18.69 15.80
N GLN A 97 0.35 -19.13 14.70
CA GLN A 97 0.90 -20.49 14.59
C GLN A 97 2.23 -20.64 15.36
N ASN A 98 2.90 -19.52 15.61
CA ASN A 98 4.22 -19.48 16.26
C ASN A 98 4.15 -19.04 17.72
N ILE A 99 2.95 -18.81 18.26
CA ILE A 99 2.71 -18.40 19.66
C ILE A 99 1.87 -19.47 20.36
N PHE A 100 2.42 -20.05 21.43
CA PHE A 100 1.70 -20.97 22.31
C PHE A 100 1.26 -20.25 23.57
N VAL A 101 0.02 -20.50 23.98
CA VAL A 101 -0.56 -19.96 25.21
C VAL A 101 -1.09 -21.07 26.10
N ASP A 102 -1.13 -20.82 27.41
CA ASP A 102 -1.84 -21.69 28.37
C ASP A 102 -3.35 -21.38 28.42
N ASP A 103 -4.08 -22.05 29.33
CA ASP A 103 -5.53 -21.89 29.50
C ASP A 103 -5.94 -20.46 29.95
N ASP A 104 -5.00 -19.71 30.53
CA ASP A 104 -5.17 -18.33 30.99
C ASP A 104 -4.68 -17.29 29.96
N LEU A 105 -4.33 -17.73 28.74
CA LEU A 105 -3.79 -16.92 27.64
C LEU A 105 -2.40 -16.32 27.89
N ASN A 106 -1.62 -16.84 28.84
CA ASN A 106 -0.23 -16.42 29.00
C ASN A 106 0.63 -17.05 27.91
N ILE A 107 1.55 -16.28 27.31
CA ILE A 107 2.49 -16.80 26.32
C ILE A 107 3.46 -17.76 27.02
N THR A 108 3.40 -19.04 26.66
CA THR A 108 4.28 -20.10 27.20
C THR A 108 5.48 -20.36 26.31
N CYS A 109 5.35 -20.12 25.00
CA CYS A 109 6.42 -20.33 24.04
C CYS A 109 6.21 -19.50 22.77
N VAL A 110 7.31 -19.02 22.19
CA VAL A 110 7.38 -18.50 20.82
C VAL A 110 8.38 -19.37 20.06
N ILE A 111 7.98 -19.90 18.91
CA ILE A 111 8.79 -20.81 18.08
C ILE A 111 9.14 -20.18 16.73
N ASP A 112 9.87 -20.92 15.90
CA ASP A 112 10.24 -20.57 14.52
C ASP A 112 11.11 -19.31 14.34
N TRP A 113 12.11 -19.19 15.21
CA TRP A 113 13.09 -18.10 15.17
C TRP A 113 14.08 -18.13 14.00
N ALA A 114 13.91 -19.04 13.02
CA ALA A 114 14.89 -19.30 11.97
C ALA A 114 15.18 -18.07 11.09
N PHE A 115 14.20 -17.17 10.94
CA PHE A 115 14.32 -15.93 10.17
C PHE A 115 14.50 -14.68 11.05
N SER A 116 14.72 -14.83 12.35
CA SER A 116 14.90 -13.69 13.23
C SER A 116 16.15 -12.88 12.87
N SER A 117 16.05 -11.56 13.01
CA SER A 117 17.18 -10.65 12.76
C SER A 117 17.12 -9.47 13.71
N THR A 118 18.24 -8.75 13.82
CA THR A 118 18.21 -7.45 14.46
C THR A 118 17.57 -6.41 13.52
N VAL A 119 16.77 -5.49 14.06
CA VAL A 119 16.01 -4.48 13.29
C VAL A 119 16.07 -3.11 13.95
N PRO A 120 15.74 -2.01 13.26
CA PRO A 120 15.55 -0.72 13.91
C PRO A 120 14.46 -0.79 14.99
N PRO A 121 14.60 -0.08 16.13
CA PRO A 121 13.62 -0.14 17.22
C PRO A 121 12.18 0.14 16.81
N ALA A 122 11.97 1.04 15.85
CA ALA A 122 10.65 1.34 15.31
C ALA A 122 9.95 0.12 14.68
N GLN A 123 10.70 -0.85 14.14
CA GLN A 123 10.13 -2.09 13.61
C GLN A 123 9.66 -3.02 14.73
N LEU A 124 10.33 -3.03 15.89
CA LEU A 124 9.87 -3.79 17.07
C LEU A 124 8.57 -3.19 17.64
N LEU A 125 8.45 -1.87 17.62
CA LEU A 125 7.29 -1.14 18.13
C LEU A 125 6.09 -1.17 17.16
N ALA A 126 6.27 -1.69 15.94
CA ALA A 126 5.17 -1.83 15.01
C ALA A 126 4.21 -2.90 15.53
N THR A 127 2.94 -2.54 15.76
CA THR A 127 1.93 -3.49 16.22
C THR A 127 1.86 -4.67 15.25
N PRO A 128 2.07 -5.92 15.74
CA PRO A 128 2.05 -7.09 14.88
C PRO A 128 0.64 -7.36 14.34
N GLY A 129 0.57 -7.72 13.05
CA GLY A 129 -0.65 -8.26 12.47
C GLY A 129 -0.94 -9.66 13.00
N LEU A 130 -2.20 -9.95 13.31
CA LEU A 130 -2.68 -11.29 13.64
C LEU A 130 -3.98 -11.57 12.86
N PRO A 131 -4.21 -12.81 12.38
CA PRO A 131 -3.43 -14.02 12.67
C PRO A 131 -2.07 -14.14 11.95
N HIS A 132 -1.83 -13.35 10.89
CA HIS A 132 -0.61 -13.38 10.09
C HIS A 132 0.15 -12.04 10.20
N PRO A 133 1.50 -12.02 10.24
CA PRO A 133 2.30 -10.79 10.43
C PRO A 133 2.07 -9.72 9.35
N ARG A 134 1.60 -10.13 8.17
CA ARG A 134 1.24 -9.22 7.07
C ARG A 134 -0.07 -8.49 7.28
N ASP A 135 -0.95 -9.00 8.13
CA ASP A 135 -2.25 -8.40 8.40
C ASP A 135 -2.07 -7.01 9.01
N LEU A 136 -2.93 -6.06 8.63
CA LEU A 136 -2.95 -4.75 9.27
C LEU A 136 -3.83 -4.80 10.50
N VAL A 137 -3.34 -4.27 11.61
CA VAL A 137 -4.18 -3.98 12.77
C VAL A 137 -4.96 -2.70 12.51
N LEU A 138 -6.15 -2.84 11.94
CA LEU A 138 -7.09 -1.74 11.72
C LEU A 138 -7.88 -1.38 12.99
N ASP A 139 -7.97 -2.32 13.93
CA ASP A 139 -8.63 -2.10 15.21
C ASP A 139 -7.73 -1.31 16.17
N LEU A 140 -8.12 -0.06 16.42
CA LEU A 140 -7.41 0.83 17.32
C LEU A 140 -7.37 0.29 18.76
N SER A 141 -8.37 -0.49 19.19
CA SER A 141 -8.37 -1.10 20.52
C SER A 141 -7.27 -2.15 20.67
N LEU A 142 -7.05 -2.98 19.64
CA LEU A 142 -5.97 -3.96 19.61
C LEU A 142 -4.60 -3.27 19.55
N ALA A 143 -4.46 -2.24 18.73
CA ALA A 143 -3.24 -1.45 18.66
C ALA A 143 -2.92 -0.79 20.01
N ASN A 144 -3.92 -0.24 20.69
CA ASN A 144 -3.75 0.36 22.02
C ASN A 144 -3.43 -0.70 23.09
N ALA A 145 -4.08 -1.86 23.06
CA ALA A 145 -3.79 -2.96 23.99
C ALA A 145 -2.33 -3.42 23.86
N PHE A 146 -1.83 -3.58 22.63
CA PHE A 146 -0.42 -3.90 22.38
C PHE A 146 0.52 -2.83 22.95
N ARG A 147 0.25 -1.55 22.66
CA ARG A 147 1.07 -0.44 23.16
C ARG A 147 1.11 -0.38 24.68
N SER A 148 -0.05 -0.49 25.33
CA SER A 148 -0.15 -0.49 26.79
C SER A 148 0.57 -1.68 27.43
N GLY A 149 0.45 -2.88 26.84
CA GLY A 149 1.19 -4.05 27.32
C GLY A 149 2.71 -3.91 27.17
N PHE A 150 3.16 -3.30 26.07
CA PHE A 150 4.58 -3.01 25.86
C PHE A 150 5.11 -2.01 26.90
N GLU A 151 4.38 -0.90 27.12
CA GLU A 151 4.73 0.14 28.09
C GLU A 151 4.73 -0.37 29.53
N SER A 152 3.80 -1.27 29.90
CA SER A 152 3.74 -1.84 31.25
C SER A 152 4.92 -2.76 31.55
N GLU A 153 5.29 -3.62 30.60
CA GLU A 153 6.44 -4.53 30.78
C GLU A 153 7.77 -3.77 30.78
N ASP A 154 7.88 -2.72 29.98
CA ASP A 154 9.08 -1.89 29.91
C ASP A 154 9.28 -1.05 31.18
N SER A 155 8.20 -0.50 31.74
CA SER A 155 8.22 0.21 33.03
C SER A 155 8.66 -0.70 34.19
N ASN A 156 8.32 -1.99 34.13
CA ASN A 156 8.76 -2.98 35.12
C ASN A 156 10.26 -3.34 34.97
N ALA A 157 10.84 -3.11 33.80
CA ALA A 157 12.21 -3.49 33.48
C ALA A 157 13.23 -2.35 33.64
N ASP A 158 12.81 -1.11 33.94
CA ASP A 158 13.65 0.11 34.00
C ASP A 158 14.45 0.34 32.70
N ARG A 159 13.93 -0.13 31.56
CA ARG A 159 14.70 -0.25 30.29
C ARG A 159 14.45 0.87 29.29
N LEU A 160 13.28 1.50 29.27
CA LEU A 160 13.00 2.55 28.30
C LEU A 160 11.90 3.54 28.75
N ILE A 161 11.87 4.69 28.07
CA ILE A 161 10.70 5.56 27.99
C ILE A 161 10.36 5.62 26.51
N VAL A 162 9.29 4.96 26.09
CA VAL A 162 8.79 5.06 24.72
C VAL A 162 8.08 6.40 24.56
N GLU A 163 8.71 7.36 23.88
CA GLU A 163 8.04 8.63 23.58
C GLU A 163 6.88 8.41 22.59
N PRO A 164 5.80 9.20 22.65
CA PRO A 164 4.66 9.07 21.73
C PRO A 164 5.03 9.07 20.25
N ASP A 165 6.09 9.79 19.87
CA ASP A 165 6.58 9.84 18.50
C ASP A 165 7.16 8.49 18.02
N CYS A 166 7.64 7.63 18.92
CA CYS A 166 8.09 6.28 18.58
C CYS A 166 6.97 5.44 17.96
N TRP A 167 5.76 5.51 18.53
CA TRP A 167 4.59 4.78 18.05
C TRP A 167 4.15 5.25 16.66
N LYS A 168 4.31 6.55 16.40
CA LYS A 168 4.06 7.12 15.08
C LYS A 168 5.08 6.61 14.06
N VAL A 169 6.38 6.66 14.39
CA VAL A 169 7.44 6.14 13.52
C VAL A 169 7.27 4.64 13.28
N ALA A 170 6.86 3.88 14.30
CA ALA A 170 6.57 2.46 14.18
C ALA A 170 5.41 2.17 13.21
N GLN A 171 4.35 2.98 13.29
CA GLN A 171 3.24 2.90 12.33
C GLN A 171 3.72 3.23 10.90
N MET A 172 4.59 4.25 10.74
CA MET A 172 5.20 4.55 9.45
C MET A 172 6.04 3.37 8.93
N VAL A 173 6.90 2.77 9.75
CA VAL A 173 7.68 1.58 9.37
C VAL A 173 6.77 0.43 8.93
N SER A 174 5.68 0.19 9.65
CA SER A 174 4.71 -0.87 9.32
C SER A 174 4.09 -0.69 7.91
N HIS A 175 3.68 0.53 7.56
CA HIS A 175 3.16 0.83 6.21
C HIS A 175 4.26 0.84 5.14
N TYR A 176 5.43 1.37 5.47
CA TYR A 176 6.59 1.43 4.58
C TYR A 176 7.00 0.02 4.14
N MET A 177 7.16 -0.91 5.08
CA MET A 177 7.57 -2.29 4.78
C MET A 177 6.59 -3.00 3.84
N ARG A 178 5.28 -2.84 4.05
CA ARG A 178 4.26 -3.43 3.18
C ARG A 178 4.33 -2.89 1.75
N LEU A 179 4.54 -1.57 1.62
CA LEU A 179 4.64 -0.92 0.32
C LEU A 179 5.92 -1.31 -0.44
N VAL A 180 7.08 -1.31 0.22
CA VAL A 180 8.35 -1.60 -0.47
C VAL A 180 8.55 -3.07 -0.79
N ASN A 181 7.95 -3.96 0.00
CA ASN A 181 7.96 -5.40 -0.28
C ASN A 181 6.85 -5.82 -1.26
N LEU A 182 5.91 -4.93 -1.58
CA LEU A 182 4.68 -5.27 -2.30
C LEU A 182 3.92 -6.43 -1.60
N ASP A 183 3.94 -6.43 -0.27
CA ASP A 183 3.35 -7.49 0.57
C ASP A 183 1.83 -7.29 0.77
N ALA A 184 1.25 -6.20 0.21
CA ALA A 184 -0.17 -5.88 0.30
C ALA A 184 -0.74 -5.46 -1.06
N LEU A 185 -2.05 -5.63 -1.25
CA LEU A 185 -2.75 -5.21 -2.48
C LEU A 185 -3.32 -3.78 -2.40
N GLN A 186 -2.97 -3.07 -1.33
CA GLN A 186 -3.47 -1.75 -0.95
C GLN A 186 -2.33 -0.71 -0.96
N ASP A 187 -1.41 -0.83 -1.92
CA ASP A 187 -0.22 0.00 -2.05
C ASP A 187 -0.55 1.51 -2.01
N TYR A 188 -1.63 1.91 -2.70
CA TYR A 188 -2.10 3.29 -2.67
C TYR A 188 -2.41 3.76 -1.24
N GLY A 189 -3.19 2.98 -0.49
CA GLY A 189 -3.64 3.33 0.85
C GLY A 189 -2.47 3.38 1.84
N HIS A 190 -1.48 2.52 1.66
CA HIS A 190 -0.23 2.59 2.42
C HIS A 190 0.54 3.87 2.13
N LEU A 191 0.73 4.23 0.86
CA LEU A 191 1.39 5.47 0.47
C LEU A 191 0.63 6.70 0.98
N GLU A 192 -0.69 6.71 0.89
CA GLU A 192 -1.54 7.79 1.39
C GLU A 192 -1.37 7.95 2.91
N THR A 193 -1.44 6.84 3.65
CA THR A 193 -1.25 6.84 5.11
C THR A 193 0.15 7.34 5.49
N LEU A 194 1.19 6.91 4.76
CA LEU A 194 2.55 7.40 4.99
C LEU A 194 2.68 8.90 4.74
N CYS A 195 2.06 9.43 3.68
CA CYS A 195 2.04 10.86 3.42
C CYS A 195 1.34 11.63 4.54
N VAL A 196 0.20 11.13 5.05
CA VAL A 196 -0.50 11.74 6.18
C VAL A 196 0.36 11.72 7.45
N LEU A 197 1.00 10.59 7.76
CA LEU A 197 1.87 10.45 8.92
C LEU A 197 3.13 11.33 8.81
N ALA A 198 3.72 11.44 7.62
CA ALA A 198 4.95 12.21 7.41
C ALA A 198 4.75 13.72 7.53
N ARG A 199 3.53 14.24 7.30
CA ARG A 199 3.25 15.66 7.48
C ARG A 199 3.50 16.06 8.93
N ARG A 200 4.37 17.06 9.13
CA ARG A 200 4.45 17.77 10.41
C ARG A 200 3.09 18.45 10.63
N ARG A 201 2.61 18.52 11.88
CA ARG A 201 1.40 19.28 12.22
C ARG A 201 1.62 20.74 11.80
N VAL A 202 1.14 21.12 10.62
CA VAL A 202 1.01 22.51 10.23
C VAL A 202 -0.24 23.04 10.93
N SER A 203 -0.22 24.31 11.34
CA SER A 203 -1.40 24.95 11.93
C SER A 203 -2.62 24.82 10.99
N PRO A 204 -3.85 24.71 11.52
CA PRO A 204 -5.08 24.53 10.73
C PRO A 204 -5.37 25.64 9.71
N GLU A 205 -4.62 26.74 9.75
CA GLU A 205 -4.83 27.94 8.93
C GLU A 205 -4.16 27.86 7.54
N ASP A 206 -3.24 26.91 7.31
CA ASP A 206 -2.51 26.72 6.03
C ASP A 206 -2.92 25.43 5.28
N ASP A 207 -3.96 24.73 5.75
CA ASP A 207 -4.34 23.40 5.27
C ASP A 207 -5.20 23.51 3.99
N ASP A 208 -4.56 23.87 2.87
CA ASP A 208 -5.16 23.72 1.54
C ASP A 208 -5.24 22.21 1.21
N TYR A 209 -6.34 21.60 1.62
CA TYR A 209 -6.59 20.15 1.60
C TYR A 209 -6.44 19.54 0.20
N ASP A 210 -6.65 20.32 -0.86
CA ASP A 210 -6.69 19.81 -2.24
C ASP A 210 -5.29 19.73 -2.87
N ILE A 211 -4.44 20.75 -2.66
CA ILE A 211 -3.08 20.81 -3.22
C ILE A 211 -2.15 19.77 -2.58
N ASN A 212 -2.34 19.50 -1.29
CA ASN A 212 -1.51 18.56 -0.54
C ASN A 212 -1.97 17.10 -0.67
N SER A 213 -3.06 16.81 -1.37
CA SER A 213 -3.55 15.44 -1.53
C SER A 213 -2.54 14.55 -2.30
N LEU A 214 -2.45 13.26 -1.95
CA LEU A 214 -1.56 12.33 -2.67
C LEU A 214 -1.83 12.31 -4.19
N PRO A 215 -3.09 12.27 -4.69
CA PRO A 215 -3.35 12.36 -6.12
C PRO A 215 -2.77 13.61 -6.77
N ALA A 216 -2.91 14.79 -6.13
CA ALA A 216 -2.41 16.06 -6.65
C ALA A 216 -0.88 16.11 -6.65
N MET A 217 -0.23 15.64 -5.58
CA MET A 217 1.23 15.54 -5.49
C MET A 217 1.80 14.65 -6.60
N MET A 218 1.21 13.47 -6.79
CA MET A 218 1.64 12.54 -7.83
C MET A 218 1.36 13.09 -9.24
N ALA A 219 0.21 13.74 -9.45
CA ALA A 219 -0.11 14.38 -10.73
C ALA A 219 0.90 15.48 -11.08
N THR A 220 1.24 16.33 -10.11
CA THR A 220 2.24 17.38 -10.27
C THR A 220 3.59 16.78 -10.64
N LYS A 221 4.08 15.78 -9.88
CA LYS A 221 5.34 15.09 -10.18
C LYS A 221 5.35 14.41 -11.56
N ALA A 222 4.21 13.86 -12.02
CA ALA A 222 4.12 13.23 -13.33
C ALA A 222 4.31 14.20 -14.51
N THR A 223 4.19 15.51 -14.29
CA THR A 223 4.38 16.55 -15.31
C THR A 223 5.81 17.09 -15.40
N THR A 224 6.72 16.66 -14.51
CA THR A 224 8.12 17.13 -14.53
C THR A 224 8.85 16.60 -15.75
N LEU A 225 9.90 17.31 -16.20
CA LEU A 225 10.71 16.89 -17.34
C LEU A 225 11.39 15.55 -17.07
N GLU A 226 11.84 15.30 -15.84
CA GLU A 226 12.43 14.02 -15.44
C GLU A 226 11.41 12.88 -15.53
N ALA A 227 10.18 13.09 -15.07
CA ALA A 227 9.12 12.09 -15.12
C ALA A 227 8.71 11.78 -16.57
N LEU A 228 8.59 12.78 -17.43
CA LEU A 228 8.29 12.60 -18.85
C LEU A 228 9.40 11.85 -19.60
N ALA A 229 10.66 12.15 -19.28
CA ALA A 229 11.81 11.44 -19.83
C ALA A 229 11.87 9.99 -19.34
N LEU A 230 11.55 9.74 -18.07
CA LEU A 230 11.46 8.39 -17.50
C LEU A 230 10.31 7.60 -18.12
N ALA A 231 9.12 8.21 -18.28
CA ALA A 231 7.97 7.60 -18.93
C ALA A 231 8.32 7.12 -20.34
N SER A 232 9.03 7.94 -21.10
CA SER A 232 9.49 7.61 -22.46
C SER A 232 10.45 6.42 -22.49
N LYS A 233 11.30 6.27 -21.45
CA LYS A 233 12.20 5.11 -21.32
C LYS A 233 11.43 3.84 -20.94
N LEU A 234 10.52 3.94 -19.97
CA LEU A 234 9.72 2.80 -19.51
C LEU A 234 8.81 2.27 -20.62
N ALA A 235 8.32 3.14 -21.51
CA ALA A 235 7.48 2.74 -22.64
C ALA A 235 8.20 1.85 -23.67
N ALA A 236 9.54 1.80 -23.66
CA ALA A 236 10.29 0.88 -24.54
C ALA A 236 10.13 -0.60 -24.12
N ASP A 237 9.79 -0.84 -22.85
CA ASP A 237 9.58 -2.17 -22.28
C ASP A 237 8.10 -2.58 -22.26
N ASP A 238 7.20 -1.75 -22.80
CA ASP A 238 5.78 -2.07 -22.90
C ASP A 238 5.54 -3.21 -23.89
N GLU A 239 4.58 -4.08 -23.54
CA GLU A 239 4.14 -5.14 -24.43
C GLU A 239 3.60 -4.55 -25.74
N PRO A 240 3.88 -5.15 -26.92
CA PRO A 240 3.36 -4.67 -28.19
C PRO A 240 1.83 -4.56 -28.17
N GLU A 241 1.31 -3.44 -28.69
CA GLU A 241 -0.13 -3.15 -28.68
C GLU A 241 -0.97 -4.28 -29.30
N SER A 242 -0.42 -5.03 -30.27
CA SER A 242 -1.08 -6.18 -30.87
C SER A 242 -1.36 -7.30 -29.88
N GLU A 243 -0.43 -7.60 -28.96
CA GLU A 243 -0.59 -8.65 -27.95
C GLU A 243 -1.56 -8.21 -26.87
N THR A 244 -1.44 -6.96 -26.40
CA THR A 244 -2.38 -6.38 -25.45
C THR A 244 -3.81 -6.42 -25.98
N ARG A 245 -4.02 -5.96 -27.22
CA ARG A 245 -5.35 -6.00 -27.88
C ARG A 245 -5.86 -7.43 -28.08
N ARG A 246 -4.97 -8.39 -28.35
CA ARG A 246 -5.35 -9.81 -28.48
C ARG A 246 -5.87 -10.35 -27.15
N ARG A 247 -5.15 -10.14 -26.04
CA ARG A 247 -5.56 -10.58 -24.69
C ARG A 247 -6.85 -9.90 -24.23
N GLU A 248 -6.97 -8.60 -24.44
CA GLU A 248 -8.23 -7.87 -24.17
C GLU A 248 -9.40 -8.50 -24.92
N LYS A 249 -9.23 -8.76 -26.23
CA LYS A 249 -10.29 -9.36 -27.05
C LYS A 249 -10.67 -10.75 -26.53
N GLU A 250 -9.69 -11.58 -26.21
CA GLU A 250 -9.93 -12.92 -25.65
C GLU A 250 -10.71 -12.86 -24.33
N TYR A 251 -10.30 -11.99 -23.40
CA TYR A 251 -10.97 -11.81 -22.11
C TYR A 251 -12.40 -11.28 -22.26
N PHE A 252 -12.61 -10.21 -23.02
CA PHE A 252 -13.93 -9.58 -23.16
C PHE A 252 -14.90 -10.34 -24.06
N ASN A 253 -14.40 -11.25 -24.92
CA ASN A 253 -15.25 -12.23 -25.59
C ASN A 253 -15.86 -13.22 -24.58
N ALA A 254 -15.16 -13.53 -23.48
CA ALA A 254 -15.66 -14.42 -22.43
C ALA A 254 -16.59 -13.70 -21.45
N VAL A 255 -16.23 -12.52 -20.97
CA VAL A 255 -17.00 -11.80 -19.93
C VAL A 255 -18.13 -10.91 -20.48
N GLY A 256 -18.11 -10.61 -21.78
CA GLY A 256 -19.19 -9.92 -22.49
C GLY A 256 -19.02 -8.41 -22.67
N SER A 257 -19.78 -7.86 -23.63
CA SER A 257 -19.66 -6.47 -24.10
C SER A 257 -20.13 -5.41 -23.09
N LYS A 258 -21.09 -5.73 -22.20
CA LYS A 258 -21.55 -4.81 -21.12
C LYS A 258 -20.39 -4.48 -20.17
N ARG A 259 -19.61 -5.51 -19.77
CA ARG A 259 -18.42 -5.35 -18.91
C ARG A 259 -17.33 -4.53 -19.60
N LEU A 260 -17.04 -4.82 -20.88
CA LEU A 260 -16.11 -4.03 -21.69
C LEU A 260 -16.50 -2.55 -21.77
N ALA A 261 -17.77 -2.24 -21.99
CA ALA A 261 -18.24 -0.86 -22.10
C ALA A 261 -18.03 -0.07 -20.80
N ILE A 262 -18.24 -0.72 -19.64
CA ILE A 262 -18.05 -0.09 -18.34
C ILE A 262 -16.55 0.10 -18.06
N ALA A 263 -15.73 -0.92 -18.29
CA ALA A 263 -14.28 -0.84 -18.12
C ALA A 263 -13.68 0.29 -18.98
N ARG A 264 -14.13 0.44 -20.24
CA ARG A 264 -13.68 1.54 -21.13
C ARG A 264 -14.09 2.92 -20.61
N LYS A 265 -15.27 3.06 -20.01
CA LYS A 265 -15.69 4.33 -19.39
C LYS A 265 -14.80 4.68 -18.19
N VAL A 266 -14.47 3.70 -17.35
CA VAL A 266 -13.57 3.88 -16.22
C VAL A 266 -12.15 4.22 -16.71
N ALA A 267 -11.63 3.51 -17.71
CA ALA A 267 -10.34 3.81 -18.33
C ALA A 267 -10.28 5.21 -18.96
N LEU A 268 -11.37 5.65 -19.59
CA LEU A 268 -11.46 7.01 -20.10
C LEU A 268 -11.40 8.04 -18.95
N ALA A 269 -12.14 7.81 -17.86
CA ALA A 269 -12.11 8.67 -16.67
C ALA A 269 -10.68 8.74 -16.07
N ALA A 270 -9.99 7.60 -15.98
CA ALA A 270 -8.60 7.53 -15.52
C ALA A 270 -7.64 8.32 -16.43
N LYS A 271 -7.87 8.29 -17.74
CA LYS A 271 -7.03 9.01 -18.72
C LYS A 271 -7.25 10.52 -18.67
N VAL A 272 -8.48 10.99 -18.46
CA VAL A 272 -8.80 12.43 -18.48
C VAL A 272 -8.57 13.12 -17.14
N ASN A 273 -8.53 12.36 -16.04
CA ASN A 273 -8.31 12.89 -14.70
C ASN A 273 -6.94 12.42 -14.16
N PRO A 274 -5.91 13.29 -14.15
CA PRO A 274 -4.58 12.97 -13.62
C PRO A 274 -4.55 12.64 -12.13
N GLN A 275 -5.63 12.89 -11.39
CA GLN A 275 -5.78 12.57 -9.97
C GLN A 275 -6.67 11.33 -9.73
N PHE A 276 -7.05 10.62 -10.79
CA PHE A 276 -7.92 9.46 -10.67
C PHE A 276 -7.28 8.32 -9.87
N VAL A 277 -8.09 7.70 -9.01
CA VAL A 277 -7.77 6.49 -8.24
C VAL A 277 -8.96 5.55 -8.32
N ALA A 278 -8.73 4.30 -8.71
CA ALA A 278 -9.74 3.26 -8.88
C ALA A 278 -9.86 2.39 -7.60
N ASP A 279 -10.24 3.02 -6.49
CA ASP A 279 -10.37 2.40 -5.17
C ASP A 279 -11.81 1.91 -4.87
N GLY A 280 -12.02 1.40 -3.65
CA GLY A 280 -13.34 0.91 -3.21
C GLY A 280 -14.47 1.95 -3.26
N ARG A 281 -14.19 3.26 -3.30
CA ARG A 281 -15.22 4.29 -3.49
C ARG A 281 -15.76 4.25 -4.91
N LEU A 282 -14.87 4.13 -5.91
CA LEU A 282 -15.26 4.01 -7.31
C LEU A 282 -16.12 2.77 -7.54
N TRP A 283 -15.68 1.61 -7.05
CA TRP A 283 -16.36 0.35 -7.35
C TRP A 283 -17.76 0.29 -6.72
N ARG A 284 -17.93 0.80 -5.50
CA ARG A 284 -19.25 0.97 -4.87
C ARG A 284 -20.15 1.92 -5.65
N TRP A 285 -19.60 3.02 -6.18
CA TRP A 285 -20.36 3.95 -7.00
C TRP A 285 -20.80 3.33 -8.33
N VAL A 286 -19.91 2.63 -9.02
CA VAL A 286 -20.22 1.93 -10.29
C VAL A 286 -21.34 0.90 -10.06
N ASP A 287 -21.25 0.14 -8.99
CA ASP A 287 -22.25 -0.86 -8.62
C ASP A 287 -23.64 -0.22 -8.36
N ALA A 288 -23.70 0.85 -7.56
CA ALA A 288 -24.95 1.59 -7.30
C ALA A 288 -25.59 2.16 -8.58
N VAL A 289 -24.78 2.66 -9.53
CA VAL A 289 -25.27 3.17 -10.82
C VAL A 289 -25.86 2.04 -11.66
N ILE A 290 -25.25 0.85 -11.64
CA ILE A 290 -25.74 -0.30 -12.40
C ILE A 290 -27.07 -0.80 -11.84
N GLU A 291 -27.20 -0.89 -10.52
CA GLU A 291 -28.47 -1.26 -9.89
C GLU A 291 -29.59 -0.29 -10.21
N TYR A 292 -29.29 1.01 -10.22
CA TYR A 292 -30.25 2.03 -10.62
C TYR A 292 -30.67 1.86 -12.09
N CYS A 293 -29.74 1.57 -13.00
CA CYS A 293 -30.05 1.35 -14.42
C CYS A 293 -30.78 0.04 -14.70
N ASP A 294 -30.51 -1.02 -13.92
CA ASP A 294 -31.14 -2.33 -14.11
C ASP A 294 -32.53 -2.41 -13.41
N SER A 295 -32.87 -1.44 -12.55
CA SER A 295 -34.19 -1.31 -11.89
C SER A 295 -35.13 -0.29 -12.54
N ALA A 296 -34.65 0.48 -13.53
CA ALA A 296 -35.41 1.45 -14.32
C ALA A 296 -35.88 0.86 -15.66
#